data_AF-A0A528NC73-F1
#
_entry.id   AF-A0A528NC73-F1
#
_cell.length_a   1.000
_cell.length_b   1.000
_cell.length_c   1.000
_cell.angle_alpha   90.00
_cell.angle_beta   90.00
_cell.angle_gamma   90.00
#
_symmetry.space_group_name_H-M   'P 1'
#
loop_
_entity.id
_entity.type
_entity.pdbx_description
1 polymer ?
#
loop_
_entity_poly.entity_id
_entity_poly.type
_entity_poly.pdbx_seq_one_letter_code
_entity_poly.pdbx_strand_id
1 'polypeptide(L)'
;MGKRVVPLAQDFSVVYRSPTPSSIYCYTPGIARSDTGRLVATFDLGGDGVANLCGPKGTRAAGKRFGLGKLFISDDRGVTWEPRANFPFWHARPFFAGGALYVLGQASDILVMASFDNGDTWSDPVQLSSGEKWHGSACNVHHFGGNLYLALDQRKDSDISGWNVAGLAPRVLRARLGDNLLDRSVWTFSSAPAFNEILNNDIIEWVGVPFYRTPDRKPVQLARNCICAPMGWLEPNIVRFLDSSHLWHDPCGKTLHLLLRTNTGGTGYAGLVKVVEEADGEMRTCVEHVPSGKKALFVPLPGGHLKFFILYDYQTSLYWLISSQPTDSMANLMALPPSRYNLPNNERHRLQLHFSKNCIDWCFAGIIALGANEKHARNYPSMTIDGEDLAVLCRSGDDAALDGQHTNLITFHRIRDFRSLSY
;
A
#
# COMPACT_ATOMS: atom_id res chain seq x y z
N MET A 1 -32.97 19.63 -6.70
CA MET A 1 -31.60 19.68 -6.14
C MET A 1 -31.16 18.25 -5.86
N GLY A 2 -30.15 17.73 -6.58
CA GLY A 2 -29.63 16.38 -6.32
C GLY A 2 -29.04 16.30 -4.92
N LYS A 3 -29.23 15.17 -4.23
CA LYS A 3 -28.60 14.91 -2.92
C LYS A 3 -27.09 15.03 -3.08
N ARG A 4 -26.44 15.91 -2.31
CA ARG A 4 -24.97 15.98 -2.23
C ARG A 4 -24.46 14.67 -1.63
N VAL A 5 -23.36 14.15 -2.17
CA VAL A 5 -22.62 13.04 -1.54
C VAL A 5 -22.10 13.55 -0.20
N VAL A 6 -22.54 12.92 0.90
CA VAL A 6 -22.04 13.19 2.25
C VAL A 6 -20.91 12.20 2.52
N PRO A 7 -19.67 12.66 2.80
CA PRO A 7 -18.58 11.74 3.09
C PRO A 7 -18.80 10.98 4.40
N LEU A 8 -18.37 9.72 4.43
CA LEU A 8 -18.53 8.78 5.55
C LEU A 8 -17.70 9.17 6.78
N ALA A 9 -16.55 9.84 6.58
CA ALA A 9 -15.61 10.24 7.61
C ALA A 9 -14.83 11.50 7.20
N GLN A 10 -15.56 12.59 6.93
CA GLN A 10 -14.96 13.87 6.52
C GLN A 10 -14.10 14.46 7.64
N ASP A 11 -14.56 14.37 8.88
CA ASP A 11 -13.82 14.78 10.07
C ASP A 11 -12.67 13.82 10.35
N PHE A 12 -11.57 14.35 10.86
CA PHE A 12 -10.37 13.58 11.16
C PHE A 12 -9.61 14.18 12.34
N SER A 13 -8.84 13.33 13.03
CA SER A 13 -7.76 13.79 13.90
C SER A 13 -6.43 13.77 13.14
N VAL A 14 -5.51 14.64 13.54
CA VAL A 14 -4.17 14.71 12.95
C VAL A 14 -3.24 13.84 13.80
N VAL A 15 -2.71 12.76 13.22
CA VAL A 15 -1.69 11.93 13.85
C VAL A 15 -0.35 12.65 13.84
N TYR A 16 -0.04 13.29 12.71
CA TYR A 16 1.20 14.04 12.55
C TYR A 16 1.05 15.17 11.54
N ARG A 17 1.74 16.28 11.83
CA ARG A 17 1.93 17.42 10.94
C ARG A 17 3.42 17.69 10.78
N SER A 18 3.85 17.77 9.52
CA SER A 18 5.23 18.14 9.20
C SER A 18 5.54 19.54 9.72
N PRO A 19 6.67 19.74 10.42
CA PRO A 19 7.09 21.06 10.89
C PRO A 19 7.57 21.95 9.73
N THR A 20 8.03 21.35 8.63
CA THR A 20 8.54 22.07 7.45
C THR A 20 7.97 21.46 6.16
N PRO A 21 6.69 21.74 5.83
CA PRO A 21 5.99 21.14 4.68
C PRO A 21 6.69 21.30 3.32
N SER A 22 7.58 22.29 3.16
CA SER A 22 8.35 22.54 1.94
C SER A 22 9.53 21.61 1.72
N SER A 23 9.95 20.85 2.73
CA SER A 23 11.15 19.98 2.64
C SER A 23 11.05 18.66 3.42
N ILE A 24 10.02 18.50 4.26
CA ILE A 24 9.72 17.27 5.00
C ILE A 24 8.30 16.84 4.65
N TYR A 25 8.20 15.69 4.00
CA TYR A 25 6.94 15.12 3.53
C TYR A 25 6.60 13.85 4.31
N CYS A 26 5.32 13.60 4.52
CA CYS A 26 4.83 12.36 5.11
C CYS A 26 4.58 11.36 3.98
N TYR A 27 5.02 10.10 4.11
CA TYR A 27 4.64 9.04 3.18
C TYR A 27 3.77 7.98 3.83
N THR A 28 4.21 6.73 3.85
CA THR A 28 3.35 5.54 3.90
C THR A 28 2.76 5.33 5.30
N PRO A 29 1.44 5.50 5.53
CA PRO A 29 0.84 5.20 6.83
C PRO A 29 0.46 3.72 6.94
N GLY A 30 0.76 3.08 8.07
CA GLY A 30 0.30 1.76 8.46
C GLY A 30 -0.48 1.81 9.78
N ILE A 31 -1.52 0.99 9.93
CA ILE A 31 -2.31 0.91 11.16
C ILE A 31 -2.52 -0.55 11.60
N ALA A 32 -2.45 -0.77 12.90
CA ALA A 32 -2.84 -2.03 13.55
C ALA A 32 -3.64 -1.73 14.81
N ARG A 33 -4.45 -2.70 15.25
CA ARG A 33 -5.23 -2.63 16.48
C ARG A 33 -4.87 -3.83 17.35
N SER A 34 -4.58 -3.57 18.63
CA SER A 34 -4.35 -4.61 19.64
C SER A 34 -5.67 -5.20 20.14
N ASP A 35 -5.60 -6.31 20.87
CA ASP A 35 -6.77 -6.91 21.51
C ASP A 35 -7.41 -6.00 22.56
N THR A 36 -6.62 -5.12 23.19
CA THR A 36 -7.12 -4.11 24.16
C THR A 36 -7.85 -2.94 23.51
N GLY A 37 -7.82 -2.83 22.17
CA GLY A 37 -8.38 -1.70 21.43
C GLY A 37 -7.40 -0.55 21.19
N ARG A 38 -6.18 -0.58 21.76
CA ARG A 38 -5.10 0.34 21.41
C ARG A 38 -4.83 0.32 19.90
N LEU A 39 -4.79 1.49 19.28
CA LEU A 39 -4.40 1.68 17.89
C LEU A 39 -2.91 2.02 17.81
N VAL A 40 -2.24 1.45 16.81
CA VAL A 40 -0.83 1.69 16.50
C VAL A 40 -0.74 2.25 15.10
N ALA A 41 -0.10 3.41 14.95
CA ALA A 41 0.15 4.07 13.68
C ALA A 41 1.64 4.09 13.38
N THR A 42 2.03 3.67 12.17
CA THR A 42 3.35 3.92 11.62
C THR A 42 3.25 4.85 10.43
N PHE A 43 4.30 5.62 10.18
CA PHE A 43 4.54 6.26 8.90
C PHE A 43 6.01 6.60 8.76
N ASP A 44 6.39 7.22 7.65
CA ASP A 44 7.77 7.66 7.44
C ASP A 44 7.83 9.08 6.88
N LEU A 45 8.93 9.75 7.18
CA LEU A 45 9.24 11.09 6.70
C LEU A 45 10.34 11.03 5.66
N GLY A 46 10.19 11.83 4.60
CA GLY A 46 11.23 12.05 3.60
C GLY A 46 11.30 13.48 3.10
N GLY A 47 12.11 13.68 2.06
CA GLY A 47 12.50 15.00 1.59
C GLY A 47 13.84 15.46 2.17
N ASP A 48 14.41 16.49 1.58
CA ASP A 48 15.78 16.92 1.88
C ASP A 48 15.94 17.46 3.31
N GLY A 49 14.84 17.96 3.91
CA GLY A 49 14.83 18.45 5.29
C GLY A 49 15.01 17.36 6.35
N VAL A 50 14.80 16.08 6.01
CA VAL A 50 14.93 14.98 6.97
C VAL A 50 16.37 14.80 7.45
N ALA A 51 17.37 15.18 6.64
CA ALA A 51 18.77 15.15 7.05
C ALA A 51 19.04 15.94 8.35
N ASN A 52 18.27 17.00 8.58
CA ASN A 52 18.40 17.90 9.72
C ASN A 52 17.58 17.48 10.95
N LEU A 53 16.76 16.43 10.84
CA LEU A 53 15.97 15.93 11.97
C LEU A 53 16.82 15.06 12.91
N CYS A 54 16.52 15.13 14.21
CA CYS A 54 17.08 14.21 15.20
C CYS A 54 16.52 12.78 15.03
N GLY A 55 17.23 11.79 15.55
CA GLY A 55 16.81 10.38 15.56
C GLY A 55 17.41 9.51 14.45
N PRO A 56 17.12 8.20 14.48
CA PRO A 56 17.73 7.20 13.60
C PRO A 56 17.20 7.35 12.17
N LYS A 57 18.10 7.48 11.19
CA LYS A 57 17.74 7.72 9.79
C LYS A 57 18.22 6.57 8.90
N GLY A 58 17.32 6.06 8.07
CA GLY A 58 17.63 5.06 7.05
C GLY A 58 18.06 5.70 5.74
N THR A 59 19.11 5.18 5.12
CA THR A 59 19.52 5.55 3.77
C THR A 59 19.24 4.40 2.81
N ARG A 60 18.72 4.69 1.62
CA ARG A 60 18.78 3.74 0.50
C ARG A 60 20.18 3.77 -0.09
N ALA A 61 20.69 2.62 -0.56
CA ALA A 61 22.07 2.46 -1.04
C ALA A 61 22.55 3.63 -1.92
N ALA A 62 23.73 4.16 -1.59
CA ALA A 62 24.45 5.26 -2.27
C ALA A 62 23.73 6.64 -2.36
N GLY A 63 22.65 6.86 -1.60
CA GLY A 63 21.85 8.09 -1.68
C GLY A 63 22.07 9.09 -0.54
N LYS A 64 21.85 10.38 -0.83
CA LYS A 64 21.70 11.47 0.17
C LYS A 64 20.28 11.59 0.74
N ARG A 65 19.37 10.67 0.39
CA ARG A 65 17.96 10.70 0.81
C ARG A 65 17.78 9.85 2.06
N PHE A 66 17.33 10.51 3.12
CA PHE A 66 17.08 9.91 4.42
C PHE A 66 15.60 9.65 4.65
N GLY A 67 15.33 8.55 5.36
CA GLY A 67 14.02 8.22 5.90
C GLY A 67 14.03 8.17 7.40
N LEU A 68 12.96 8.69 7.98
CA LEU A 68 12.71 8.61 9.41
C LEU A 68 11.33 8.00 9.61
N GLY A 69 11.32 6.72 9.98
CA GLY A 69 10.11 6.04 10.43
C GLY A 69 9.64 6.61 11.76
N LYS A 70 8.31 6.66 11.92
CA LYS A 70 7.58 7.23 13.05
C LYS A 70 6.58 6.21 13.55
N LEU A 71 6.44 6.11 14.87
CA LEU A 71 5.44 5.29 15.53
C LEU A 71 4.66 6.10 16.56
N PHE A 72 3.35 6.00 16.49
CA PHE A 72 2.40 6.62 17.39
C PHE A 72 1.40 5.59 17.89
N ILE A 73 0.84 5.81 19.08
CA ILE A 73 -0.26 5.01 19.61
C ILE A 73 -1.45 5.89 20.00
N SER A 74 -2.63 5.27 20.10
CA SER A 74 -3.83 5.91 20.62
C SER A 74 -4.63 4.91 21.45
N ASP A 75 -4.95 5.31 22.69
CA ASP A 75 -5.78 4.54 23.64
C ASP A 75 -7.22 5.08 23.76
N ASP A 76 -7.55 6.13 23.02
CA ASP A 76 -8.84 6.83 23.05
C ASP A 76 -9.59 6.75 21.71
N ARG A 77 -9.42 5.62 21.01
CA ARG A 77 -10.05 5.32 19.71
C ARG A 77 -9.66 6.30 18.58
N GLY A 78 -8.46 6.86 18.65
CA GLY A 78 -7.89 7.73 17.62
C GLY A 78 -8.21 9.21 17.80
N VAL A 79 -8.67 9.63 18.98
CA VAL A 79 -8.93 11.06 19.28
C VAL A 79 -7.61 11.79 19.49
N THR A 80 -6.71 11.21 20.29
CA THR A 80 -5.34 11.70 20.49
C THR A 80 -4.30 10.63 20.12
N TRP A 81 -3.10 11.09 19.76
CA TRP A 81 -2.02 10.23 19.31
C TRP A 81 -0.72 10.62 20.01
N GLU A 82 -0.08 9.63 20.63
CA GLU A 82 1.16 9.81 21.37
C GLU A 82 2.35 9.22 20.61
N PRO A 83 3.45 9.97 20.43
CA PRO A 83 4.65 9.42 19.83
C PRO A 83 5.28 8.36 20.74
N ARG A 84 5.82 7.29 20.16
CA ARG A 84 6.48 6.21 20.90
C ARG A 84 7.89 5.90 20.41
N ALA A 85 8.10 5.82 19.09
CA ALA A 85 9.41 5.47 18.55
C ALA A 85 9.70 6.17 17.22
N ASN A 86 10.99 6.31 16.93
CA ASN A 86 11.52 6.62 15.61
C ASN A 86 12.40 5.44 15.17
N PHE A 87 12.39 5.10 13.88
CA PHE A 87 13.18 3.97 13.36
C PHE A 87 13.78 4.27 11.98
N PRO A 88 14.94 3.67 11.63
CA PRO A 88 15.73 4.05 10.45
C PRO A 88 15.29 3.33 9.17
N PHE A 89 13.99 3.19 8.91
CA PHE A 89 13.50 2.53 7.69
C PHE A 89 12.13 3.04 7.25
N TRP A 90 11.77 2.67 6.02
CA TRP A 90 10.63 3.18 5.27
C TRP A 90 9.54 2.13 5.08
N HIS A 91 8.36 2.60 4.66
CA HIS A 91 7.26 1.79 4.15
C HIS A 91 6.80 0.73 5.15
N ALA A 92 6.94 1.06 6.42
CA ALA A 92 6.80 0.12 7.50
C ALA A 92 5.34 -0.09 7.86
N ARG A 93 4.93 -1.34 8.06
CA ARG A 93 3.60 -1.70 8.56
C ARG A 93 3.68 -2.29 9.95
N PRO A 94 2.79 -1.91 10.88
CA PRO A 94 2.65 -2.58 12.17
C PRO A 94 1.75 -3.80 12.03
N PHE A 95 2.03 -4.87 12.77
CA PHE A 95 1.16 -6.04 12.86
C PHE A 95 1.42 -6.85 14.13
N PHE A 96 0.40 -7.55 14.61
CA PHE A 96 0.51 -8.43 15.77
C PHE A 96 0.77 -9.88 15.33
N ALA A 97 1.67 -10.56 16.03
CA ALA A 97 1.96 -11.98 15.86
C ALA A 97 2.54 -12.55 17.16
N GLY A 98 2.11 -13.74 17.56
CA GLY A 98 2.69 -14.42 18.73
C GLY A 98 2.64 -13.62 20.05
N GLY A 99 1.63 -12.77 20.23
CA GLY A 99 1.50 -11.91 21.41
C GLY A 99 2.40 -10.66 21.42
N ALA A 100 3.19 -10.45 20.37
CA ALA A 100 4.04 -9.27 20.21
C ALA A 100 3.56 -8.38 19.06
N LEU A 101 3.97 -7.12 19.11
CA LEU A 101 3.76 -6.14 18.05
C LEU A 101 5.05 -6.01 17.24
N TYR A 102 4.96 -6.16 15.93
CA TYR A 102 6.08 -6.01 15.01
C TYR A 102 5.87 -4.84 14.07
N VAL A 103 6.98 -4.23 13.65
CA VAL A 103 7.02 -3.24 12.57
C VAL A 103 8.06 -3.70 11.57
N LEU A 104 7.62 -3.94 10.33
CA LEU A 104 8.48 -4.41 9.24
C LEU A 104 8.41 -3.45 8.05
N GLY A 105 9.57 -3.06 7.55
CA GLY A 105 9.73 -2.18 6.38
C GLY A 105 11.08 -2.39 5.70
N GLN A 106 11.60 -1.35 5.03
CA GLN A 106 12.89 -1.46 4.33
C GLN A 106 13.73 -0.18 4.35
N ALA A 107 15.05 -0.36 4.35
CA ALA A 107 16.04 0.65 4.01
C ALA A 107 17.08 0.00 3.10
N SER A 108 16.72 -0.14 1.82
CA SER A 108 17.32 -1.11 0.89
C SER A 108 17.04 -2.55 1.30
N ASP A 109 17.63 -3.02 2.39
CA ASP A 109 17.31 -4.32 2.98
C ASP A 109 16.03 -4.29 3.82
N ILE A 110 15.43 -5.45 4.06
CA ILE A 110 14.27 -5.59 4.94
C ILE A 110 14.72 -5.46 6.39
N LEU A 111 13.99 -4.66 7.16
CA LEU A 111 14.20 -4.52 8.61
C LEU A 111 12.90 -4.80 9.37
N VAL A 112 13.07 -5.38 10.55
CA VAL A 112 12.00 -5.65 11.51
C VAL A 112 12.41 -5.21 12.91
N MET A 113 11.47 -4.71 13.69
CA MET A 113 11.62 -4.48 15.13
C MET A 113 10.37 -4.93 15.85
N ALA A 114 10.48 -5.19 17.15
CA ALA A 114 9.38 -5.70 17.95
C ALA A 114 9.18 -4.92 19.24
N SER A 115 7.94 -4.96 19.75
CA SER A 115 7.54 -4.56 21.08
C SER A 115 6.82 -5.72 21.75
N PHE A 116 7.16 -5.95 23.02
CA PHE A 116 6.61 -7.02 23.85
C PHE A 116 5.68 -6.47 24.96
N ASP A 117 5.39 -5.18 24.93
CA ASP A 117 4.59 -4.44 25.90
C ASP A 117 3.56 -3.53 25.21
N ASN A 118 2.97 -4.02 24.12
CA ASN A 118 1.89 -3.35 23.39
C ASN A 118 2.27 -1.95 22.84
N GLY A 119 3.52 -1.81 22.40
CA GLY A 119 4.03 -0.64 21.68
C GLY A 119 4.72 0.41 22.54
N ASP A 120 4.90 0.19 23.83
CA ASP A 120 5.49 1.17 24.75
C ASP A 120 7.04 1.18 24.70
N THR A 121 7.68 0.01 24.60
CA THR A 121 9.12 -0.12 24.34
C THR A 121 9.42 -1.00 23.13
N TRP A 122 10.61 -0.82 22.55
CA TRP A 122 10.96 -1.42 21.27
C TRP A 122 12.39 -1.97 21.27
N SER A 123 12.58 -3.10 20.58
CA SER A 123 13.90 -3.62 20.25
C SER A 123 14.63 -2.74 19.24
N ASP A 124 15.94 -2.90 19.15
CA ASP A 124 16.68 -2.41 17.98
C ASP A 124 16.18 -3.09 16.69
N PRO A 125 16.25 -2.41 15.53
CA PRO A 125 15.93 -3.02 14.25
C PRO A 125 16.90 -4.15 13.89
N VAL A 126 16.35 -5.26 13.41
CA VAL A 126 17.09 -6.42 12.90
C VAL A 126 16.90 -6.52 11.39
N GLN A 127 17.96 -6.88 10.67
CA GLN A 127 17.91 -7.07 9.23
C GLN A 127 17.42 -8.47 8.86
N LEU A 128 16.49 -8.55 7.91
CA LEU A 128 15.99 -9.80 7.33
C LEU A 128 16.46 -10.02 5.88
N SER A 129 17.28 -9.12 5.34
CA SER A 129 17.98 -9.35 4.08
C SER A 129 19.34 -8.66 4.11
N SER A 130 20.21 -8.99 3.17
CA SER A 130 21.54 -8.39 3.07
C SER A 130 21.92 -8.13 1.62
N GLY A 131 22.25 -6.87 1.31
CA GLY A 131 22.73 -6.46 -0.01
C GLY A 131 21.65 -6.42 -1.09
N GLU A 132 20.38 -6.51 -0.69
CA GLU A 132 19.23 -6.49 -1.59
C GLU A 132 18.63 -5.08 -1.69
N LYS A 133 17.68 -4.91 -2.62
CA LYS A 133 16.95 -3.65 -2.80
C LYS A 133 15.47 -3.92 -2.79
N TRP A 134 14.81 -3.45 -1.74
CA TRP A 134 13.39 -3.64 -1.52
C TRP A 134 12.60 -2.34 -1.67
N HIS A 135 11.34 -2.50 -2.02
CA HIS A 135 10.34 -1.46 -2.13
C HIS A 135 9.00 -1.98 -1.57
N GLY A 136 8.04 -1.09 -1.35
CA GLY A 136 6.73 -1.48 -0.84
C GLY A 136 5.95 -0.32 -0.26
N SER A 137 4.87 -0.64 0.43
CA SER A 137 4.07 0.26 1.26
C SER A 137 3.52 -0.53 2.46
N ALA A 138 2.73 0.11 3.30
CA ALA A 138 1.98 -0.55 4.36
C ALA A 138 0.69 -1.14 3.77
N CYS A 139 0.85 -2.27 3.09
CA CYS A 139 -0.24 -3.11 2.62
C CYS A 139 -0.64 -4.13 3.70
N ASN A 140 -1.68 -4.90 3.44
CA ASN A 140 -2.21 -5.85 4.43
C ASN A 140 -1.19 -6.93 4.88
N VAL A 141 -1.48 -7.52 6.03
CA VAL A 141 -0.84 -8.73 6.54
C VAL A 141 -1.94 -9.79 6.62
N HIS A 142 -1.64 -10.99 6.13
CA HIS A 142 -2.61 -12.06 6.04
C HIS A 142 -2.23 -13.19 7.00
N HIS A 143 -3.19 -13.66 7.79
CA HIS A 143 -2.99 -14.73 8.77
C HIS A 143 -3.80 -15.96 8.36
N PHE A 144 -3.13 -17.09 8.17
CA PHE A 144 -3.81 -18.33 7.78
C PHE A 144 -2.98 -19.57 8.17
N GLY A 145 -3.65 -20.62 8.65
CA GLY A 145 -3.01 -21.93 8.87
C GLY A 145 -1.82 -21.88 9.83
N GLY A 146 -1.88 -21.04 10.88
CA GLY A 146 -0.78 -20.87 11.84
C GLY A 146 0.40 -20.03 11.33
N ASN A 147 0.30 -19.47 10.12
CA ASN A 147 1.31 -18.61 9.52
C ASN A 147 0.80 -17.17 9.36
N LEU A 148 1.73 -16.24 9.25
CA LEU A 148 1.50 -14.93 8.67
C LEU A 148 2.17 -14.86 7.30
N TYR A 149 1.58 -14.03 6.45
CA TYR A 149 2.05 -13.70 5.12
C TYR A 149 2.00 -12.19 4.93
N LEU A 150 3.08 -11.62 4.41
CA LEU A 150 3.11 -10.23 3.95
C LEU A 150 3.92 -10.15 2.67
N ALA A 151 3.75 -9.07 1.90
CA ALA A 151 4.43 -8.94 0.61
C ALA A 151 5.13 -7.58 0.47
N LEU A 152 6.32 -7.63 -0.13
CA LEU A 152 7.13 -6.49 -0.55
C LEU A 152 7.62 -6.72 -1.99
N ASP A 153 8.14 -5.66 -2.60
CA ASP A 153 8.68 -5.69 -3.95
C ASP A 153 10.21 -5.73 -3.91
N GLN A 154 10.81 -6.78 -4.44
CA GLN A 154 12.26 -6.82 -4.65
C GLN A 154 12.61 -6.22 -6.00
N ARG A 155 13.57 -5.29 -6.03
CA ARG A 155 14.13 -4.76 -7.27
C ARG A 155 15.12 -5.75 -7.86
N LYS A 156 14.74 -6.40 -8.97
CA LYS A 156 15.58 -7.36 -9.70
C LYS A 156 16.32 -6.71 -10.89
N ASP A 157 15.71 -5.71 -11.53
CA ASP A 157 16.37 -4.97 -12.62
C ASP A 157 16.87 -3.61 -12.12
N SER A 158 18.19 -3.47 -12.00
CA SER A 158 18.82 -2.20 -11.58
C SER A 158 19.04 -1.21 -12.73
N ASP A 159 18.93 -1.64 -13.98
CA ASP A 159 19.31 -0.85 -15.16
C ASP A 159 18.23 0.15 -15.58
N ILE A 160 17.01 0.02 -15.04
CA ILE A 160 15.92 0.96 -15.31
C ILE A 160 16.19 2.27 -14.55
N SER A 161 16.29 3.35 -15.31
CA SER A 161 16.44 4.71 -14.81
C SER A 161 15.13 5.31 -14.30
N GLY A 162 15.21 6.25 -13.35
CA GLY A 162 14.03 6.89 -12.77
C GLY A 162 13.25 5.95 -11.84
N TRP A 163 11.91 5.92 -11.99
CA TRP A 163 11.06 5.08 -11.15
C TRP A 163 11.01 3.64 -11.67
N ASN A 164 11.46 2.69 -10.85
CA ASN A 164 11.84 1.32 -11.26
C ASN A 164 10.69 0.29 -11.21
N VAL A 165 9.42 0.71 -11.30
CA VAL A 165 8.26 -0.20 -11.10
C VAL A 165 8.19 -1.37 -12.10
N ALA A 166 8.79 -1.23 -13.28
CA ALA A 166 8.88 -2.32 -14.26
C ALA A 166 9.89 -3.43 -13.85
N GLY A 167 10.85 -3.13 -12.98
CA GLY A 167 11.89 -4.06 -12.51
C GLY A 167 11.61 -4.69 -11.15
N LEU A 168 10.40 -4.52 -10.64
CA LEU A 168 9.97 -5.02 -9.33
C LEU A 168 9.38 -6.42 -9.45
N ALA A 169 9.79 -7.31 -8.55
CA ALA A 169 9.25 -8.65 -8.38
C ALA A 169 8.52 -8.73 -7.04
N PRO A 170 7.22 -9.07 -7.00
CA PRO A 170 6.48 -9.13 -5.75
C PRO A 170 6.76 -10.45 -5.02
N ARG A 171 7.36 -10.35 -3.83
CA ARG A 171 7.79 -11.48 -3.00
C ARG A 171 6.89 -11.57 -1.77
N VAL A 172 6.36 -12.75 -1.50
CA VAL A 172 5.66 -13.06 -0.26
C VAL A 172 6.68 -13.56 0.76
N LEU A 173 6.60 -13.01 1.97
CA LEU A 173 7.33 -13.45 3.14
C LEU A 173 6.35 -14.20 4.04
N ARG A 174 6.72 -15.42 4.44
CA ARG A 174 5.97 -16.29 5.35
C ARG A 174 6.80 -16.60 6.59
N ALA A 175 6.17 -16.54 7.75
CA ALA A 175 6.70 -17.08 9.01
C ALA A 175 5.55 -17.68 9.85
N ARG A 176 5.87 -18.57 10.79
CA ARG A 176 4.86 -19.09 11.72
C ARG A 176 4.54 -18.05 12.78
N LEU A 177 3.29 -18.01 13.24
CA LEU A 177 2.82 -17.01 14.19
C LEU A 177 3.50 -17.10 15.57
N GLY A 178 3.99 -18.29 15.95
CA GLY A 178 4.66 -18.51 17.24
C GLY A 178 6.18 -18.38 17.19
N ASP A 179 6.77 -18.14 16.02
CA ASP A 179 8.22 -18.01 15.88
C ASP A 179 8.69 -16.61 16.32
N ASN A 180 9.97 -16.50 16.70
CA ASN A 180 10.59 -15.20 16.91
C ASN A 180 10.84 -14.53 15.56
N LEU A 181 9.99 -13.58 15.18
CA LEU A 181 10.05 -12.95 13.86
C LEU A 181 11.23 -11.99 13.69
N LEU A 182 12.01 -11.72 14.74
CA LEU A 182 13.29 -11.03 14.64
C LEU A 182 14.39 -11.94 14.06
N ASP A 183 14.22 -13.25 14.08
CA ASP A 183 15.18 -14.20 13.52
C ASP A 183 14.95 -14.37 12.01
N ARG A 184 15.97 -14.06 11.20
CA ARG A 184 15.89 -14.28 9.75
C ARG A 184 15.66 -15.75 9.37
N SER A 185 16.13 -16.71 10.17
CA SER A 185 16.06 -18.13 9.85
C SER A 185 14.63 -18.68 9.76
N VAL A 186 13.67 -18.04 10.44
CA VAL A 186 12.26 -18.48 10.48
C VAL A 186 11.45 -18.02 9.27
N TRP A 187 12.01 -17.12 8.44
CA TRP A 187 11.30 -16.56 7.30
C TRP A 187 11.57 -17.31 6.00
N THR A 188 10.49 -17.70 5.31
CA THR A 188 10.52 -18.18 3.93
C THR A 188 10.10 -17.07 2.97
N PHE A 189 10.82 -16.92 1.86
CA PHE A 189 10.56 -15.89 0.85
C PHE A 189 10.16 -16.58 -0.45
N SER A 190 9.03 -16.21 -1.06
CA SER A 190 8.61 -16.77 -2.35
C SER A 190 9.61 -16.41 -3.44
N SER A 191 9.67 -17.12 -4.56
CA SER A 191 10.34 -16.64 -5.79
C SER A 191 9.36 -15.87 -6.66
N ALA A 192 9.84 -14.87 -7.42
CA ALA A 192 8.98 -14.13 -8.34
C ALA A 192 9.74 -13.55 -9.54
N PRO A 193 9.14 -13.54 -10.73
CA PRO A 193 9.63 -12.75 -11.84
C PRO A 193 9.37 -11.25 -11.61
N ALA A 194 10.21 -10.40 -12.20
CA ALA A 194 9.92 -8.97 -12.30
C ALA A 194 8.85 -8.69 -13.36
N PHE A 195 8.18 -7.53 -13.30
CA PHE A 195 7.13 -7.18 -14.28
C PHE A 195 7.61 -7.27 -15.73
N ASN A 196 8.80 -6.74 -16.02
CA ASN A 196 9.41 -6.76 -17.35
C ASN A 196 9.84 -8.15 -17.83
N GLU A 197 9.89 -9.16 -16.95
CA GLU A 197 10.13 -10.56 -17.31
C GLU A 197 8.83 -11.28 -17.73
N ILE A 198 7.65 -10.71 -17.40
CA ILE A 198 6.33 -11.30 -17.71
C ILE A 198 5.74 -10.72 -18.99
N LEU A 199 5.85 -9.41 -19.18
CA LEU A 199 5.18 -8.71 -20.27
C LEU A 199 5.89 -8.97 -21.61
N ASN A 200 5.13 -9.29 -22.65
CA ASN A 200 5.56 -9.24 -24.05
C ASN A 200 4.75 -8.18 -24.83
N ASN A 201 5.36 -7.62 -25.87
CA ASN A 201 4.86 -6.44 -26.60
C ASN A 201 3.49 -6.60 -27.31
N ASP A 202 2.94 -7.82 -27.38
CA ASP A 202 1.70 -8.13 -28.12
C ASP A 202 0.44 -8.11 -27.25
N ILE A 203 0.56 -7.87 -25.95
CA ILE A 203 -0.60 -7.88 -25.05
C ILE A 203 -1.05 -6.42 -24.86
N ILE A 204 -2.38 -6.24 -24.79
CA ILE A 204 -3.09 -5.08 -24.22
C ILE A 204 -3.69 -4.06 -25.23
N GLU A 205 -3.69 -4.35 -26.54
CA GLU A 205 -4.26 -3.47 -27.59
C GLU A 205 -5.72 -3.04 -27.33
N TRP A 206 -6.60 -3.98 -26.93
CA TRP A 206 -8.04 -3.72 -26.80
C TRP A 206 -8.47 -3.10 -25.47
N VAL A 207 -7.54 -2.96 -24.53
CA VAL A 207 -7.80 -2.38 -23.19
C VAL A 207 -7.14 -1.00 -23.04
N GLY A 208 -6.36 -0.57 -24.03
CA GLY A 208 -5.73 0.76 -24.04
C GLY A 208 -4.67 0.92 -22.96
N VAL A 209 -3.93 -0.15 -22.66
CA VAL A 209 -2.81 -0.13 -21.70
C VAL A 209 -1.51 -0.52 -22.44
N PRO A 210 -0.39 0.18 -22.23
CA PRO A 210 -0.27 1.41 -21.48
C PRO A 210 -1.04 2.55 -22.17
N PHE A 211 -1.61 3.46 -21.37
CA PHE A 211 -2.43 4.58 -21.87
C PHE A 211 -1.58 5.63 -22.60
N TYR A 212 -0.35 5.84 -22.12
CA TYR A 212 0.68 6.63 -22.79
C TYR A 212 1.84 5.73 -23.17
N ARG A 213 2.70 6.18 -24.10
CA ARG A 213 3.93 5.46 -24.42
C ARG A 213 4.80 5.27 -23.17
N THR A 214 5.18 4.03 -22.88
CA THR A 214 6.08 3.68 -21.76
C THR A 214 7.31 2.92 -22.28
N PRO A 215 8.47 3.58 -22.48
CA PRO A 215 9.70 2.87 -22.82
C PRO A 215 10.15 1.93 -21.69
N ASP A 216 10.85 0.85 -22.02
CA ASP A 216 11.12 -0.24 -21.06
C ASP A 216 12.05 0.15 -19.90
N ARG A 217 13.09 0.95 -20.17
CA ARG A 217 14.18 1.21 -19.21
C ARG A 217 14.37 2.67 -18.80
N LYS A 218 13.51 3.57 -19.28
CA LYS A 218 13.60 5.00 -18.94
C LYS A 218 12.25 5.70 -19.01
N PRO A 219 12.04 6.74 -18.18
CA PRO A 219 10.87 7.57 -18.29
C PRO A 219 10.85 8.36 -19.61
N VAL A 220 9.66 8.78 -20.03
CA VAL A 220 9.44 9.69 -21.17
C VAL A 220 8.72 10.95 -20.70
N GLN A 221 9.18 12.11 -21.18
CA GLN A 221 8.51 13.38 -20.99
C GLN A 221 7.35 13.48 -21.99
N LEU A 222 6.12 13.69 -21.51
CA LEU A 222 4.93 13.83 -22.36
C LEU A 222 4.51 15.29 -22.55
N ALA A 223 4.66 16.11 -21.51
CA ALA A 223 4.40 17.55 -21.49
C ALA A 223 5.17 18.18 -20.33
N ARG A 224 5.15 19.50 -20.14
CA ARG A 224 5.80 20.16 -18.98
C ARG A 224 5.32 19.52 -17.67
N ASN A 225 6.25 19.09 -16.82
CA ASN A 225 5.99 18.40 -15.55
C ASN A 225 5.23 17.07 -15.62
N CYS A 226 4.96 16.55 -16.83
CA CYS A 226 4.30 15.26 -17.05
C CYS A 226 5.31 14.24 -17.56
N ILE A 227 5.68 13.28 -16.71
CA ILE A 227 6.66 12.22 -16.96
C ILE A 227 5.99 10.86 -16.77
N CYS A 228 6.01 10.04 -17.82
CA CYS A 228 5.54 8.67 -17.76
C CYS A 228 6.72 7.73 -17.54
N ALA A 229 6.72 7.04 -16.40
CA ALA A 229 7.71 6.00 -16.10
C ALA A 229 7.38 4.70 -16.87
N PRO A 230 8.36 3.79 -17.03
CA PRO A 230 8.10 2.45 -17.58
C PRO A 230 6.90 1.77 -16.91
N MET A 231 6.11 1.04 -17.71
CA MET A 231 4.93 0.36 -17.19
C MET A 231 5.34 -0.72 -16.18
N GLY A 232 4.62 -0.80 -15.07
CA GLY A 232 4.96 -1.77 -14.03
C GLY A 232 3.93 -1.89 -12.94
N TRP A 233 4.32 -2.55 -11.86
CA TRP A 233 3.50 -2.78 -10.67
C TRP A 233 4.27 -2.51 -9.39
N LEU A 234 3.57 -2.48 -8.25
CA LEU A 234 4.15 -2.36 -6.92
C LEU A 234 3.08 -2.54 -5.83
N GLU A 235 3.54 -2.55 -4.57
CA GLU A 235 2.73 -2.41 -3.36
C GLU A 235 1.66 -3.52 -3.22
N PRO A 236 2.07 -4.81 -3.23
CA PRO A 236 1.15 -5.94 -3.26
C PRO A 236 0.27 -6.02 -2.01
N ASN A 237 -1.03 -6.23 -2.22
CA ASN A 237 -1.99 -6.68 -1.20
C ASN A 237 -2.23 -8.18 -1.40
N ILE A 238 -2.12 -8.96 -0.32
CA ILE A 238 -2.39 -10.40 -0.31
C ILE A 238 -3.89 -10.62 -0.21
N VAL A 239 -4.41 -11.52 -1.03
CA VAL A 239 -5.80 -11.96 -1.04
C VAL A 239 -5.85 -13.48 -1.07
N ARG A 240 -6.86 -14.04 -0.42
CA ARG A 240 -7.26 -15.44 -0.57
C ARG A 240 -8.72 -15.49 -0.89
N PHE A 241 -9.11 -16.21 -1.93
CA PHE A 241 -10.52 -16.46 -2.21
C PHE A 241 -11.01 -17.61 -1.33
N LEU A 242 -11.72 -17.28 -0.24
CA LEU A 242 -12.18 -18.26 0.75
C LEU A 242 -13.51 -18.94 0.40
N ASP A 243 -14.32 -18.32 -0.45
CA ASP A 243 -15.58 -18.90 -0.93
C ASP A 243 -15.29 -20.09 -1.86
N SER A 244 -15.76 -21.29 -1.49
CA SER A 244 -15.57 -22.52 -2.26
C SER A 244 -16.22 -22.50 -3.65
N SER A 245 -17.14 -21.58 -3.90
CA SER A 245 -17.74 -21.36 -5.22
C SER A 245 -16.92 -20.42 -6.12
N HIS A 246 -15.88 -19.77 -5.58
CA HIS A 246 -15.02 -18.88 -6.34
C HIS A 246 -14.11 -19.67 -7.30
N LEU A 247 -14.01 -19.21 -8.55
CA LEU A 247 -13.22 -19.89 -9.60
C LEU A 247 -11.73 -20.06 -9.24
N TRP A 248 -11.18 -19.13 -8.46
CA TRP A 248 -9.79 -19.16 -7.99
C TRP A 248 -9.64 -19.61 -6.53
N HIS A 249 -10.68 -20.19 -5.94
CA HIS A 249 -10.56 -20.84 -4.64
C HIS A 249 -9.64 -22.05 -4.73
N ASP A 250 -8.72 -22.15 -3.79
CA ASP A 250 -7.87 -23.32 -3.61
C ASP A 250 -8.27 -24.06 -2.32
N PRO A 251 -8.93 -25.23 -2.41
CA PRO A 251 -9.42 -25.96 -1.24
C PRO A 251 -8.28 -26.50 -0.36
N CYS A 252 -7.07 -26.65 -0.90
CA CYS A 252 -5.89 -27.04 -0.13
C CYS A 252 -5.32 -25.86 0.67
N GLY A 253 -5.77 -24.64 0.38
CA GLY A 253 -5.26 -23.43 1.00
C GLY A 253 -3.76 -23.26 0.79
N LYS A 254 -3.25 -23.58 -0.40
CA LYS A 254 -1.84 -23.42 -0.80
C LYS A 254 -1.63 -22.30 -1.82
N THR A 255 -2.69 -21.62 -2.22
CA THR A 255 -2.63 -20.49 -3.15
C THR A 255 -2.94 -19.18 -2.43
N LEU A 256 -2.15 -18.16 -2.74
CA LEU A 256 -2.40 -16.76 -2.43
C LEU A 256 -2.51 -15.98 -3.74
N HIS A 257 -3.23 -14.87 -3.74
CA HIS A 257 -3.27 -13.93 -4.84
C HIS A 257 -2.70 -12.60 -4.40
N LEU A 258 -2.01 -11.91 -5.30
CA LEU A 258 -1.52 -10.56 -5.07
C LEU A 258 -2.25 -9.62 -6.01
N LEU A 259 -2.91 -8.62 -5.44
CA LEU A 259 -3.42 -7.46 -6.17
C LEU A 259 -2.43 -6.32 -5.98
N LEU A 260 -1.87 -5.83 -7.09
CA LEU A 260 -0.82 -4.84 -7.09
C LEU A 260 -1.31 -3.52 -7.65
N ARG A 261 -0.81 -2.42 -7.10
CA ARG A 261 -0.91 -1.13 -7.77
C ARG A 261 -0.22 -1.21 -9.12
N THR A 262 -0.79 -0.57 -10.13
CA THR A 262 -0.19 -0.50 -11.46
C THR A 262 0.27 0.91 -11.82
N ASN A 263 1.32 0.98 -12.65
CA ASN A 263 1.71 2.18 -13.38
C ASN A 263 1.48 1.92 -14.87
N THR A 264 0.26 2.07 -15.35
CA THR A 264 -0.11 1.88 -16.76
C THR A 264 -0.31 3.19 -17.52
N GLY A 265 -0.12 4.33 -16.86
CA GLY A 265 -0.46 5.66 -17.38
C GLY A 265 -1.96 6.00 -17.32
N GLY A 266 -2.83 5.00 -17.14
CA GLY A 266 -4.28 5.14 -16.99
C GLY A 266 -4.76 4.89 -15.55
N THR A 267 -6.06 4.66 -15.39
CA THR A 267 -6.73 4.34 -14.12
C THR A 267 -7.50 3.02 -14.22
N GLY A 268 -8.06 2.54 -13.09
CA GLY A 268 -9.05 1.46 -13.07
C GLY A 268 -8.54 0.02 -13.07
N TYR A 269 -7.23 -0.23 -13.14
CA TYR A 269 -6.66 -1.58 -13.13
C TYR A 269 -5.66 -1.83 -12.00
N ALA A 270 -5.73 -3.02 -11.41
CA ALA A 270 -4.70 -3.61 -10.57
C ALA A 270 -3.99 -4.75 -11.32
N GLY A 271 -2.73 -5.01 -10.95
CA GLY A 271 -1.98 -6.17 -11.40
C GLY A 271 -2.43 -7.40 -10.62
N LEU A 272 -2.47 -8.56 -11.27
CA LEU A 272 -2.82 -9.83 -10.66
C LEU A 272 -1.73 -10.87 -10.92
N VAL A 273 -1.25 -11.48 -9.83
CA VAL A 273 -0.47 -12.71 -9.85
C VAL A 273 -0.95 -13.64 -8.74
N LYS A 274 -0.65 -14.92 -8.86
CA LYS A 274 -0.82 -15.89 -7.77
C LYS A 274 0.52 -16.36 -7.24
N VAL A 275 0.52 -16.82 -6.00
CA VAL A 275 1.64 -17.46 -5.32
C VAL A 275 1.18 -18.82 -4.88
N VAL A 276 1.86 -19.87 -5.35
CA VAL A 276 1.56 -21.26 -5.02
C VAL A 276 2.61 -21.76 -4.04
N GLU A 277 2.17 -22.34 -2.93
CA GLU A 277 3.00 -23.05 -1.98
C GLU A 277 3.08 -24.54 -2.40
N GLU A 278 4.29 -24.98 -2.72
CA GLU A 278 4.60 -26.34 -3.14
C GLU A 278 4.70 -27.28 -1.90
N ALA A 279 4.77 -28.59 -2.13
CA ALA A 279 4.73 -29.60 -1.06
C ALA A 279 5.94 -29.53 -0.10
N ASP A 280 7.08 -29.04 -0.58
CA ASP A 280 8.31 -28.81 0.22
C ASP A 280 8.28 -27.48 0.98
N GLY A 281 7.21 -26.69 0.83
CA GLY A 281 7.03 -25.40 1.47
C GLY A 281 7.66 -24.23 0.73
N GLU A 282 8.26 -24.43 -0.45
CA GLU A 282 8.63 -23.36 -1.36
C GLU A 282 7.39 -22.59 -1.83
N MET A 283 7.55 -21.30 -2.09
CA MET A 283 6.46 -20.46 -2.63
C MET A 283 6.91 -19.87 -3.96
N ARG A 284 6.06 -19.93 -4.99
CA ARG A 284 6.39 -19.44 -6.33
C ARG A 284 5.29 -18.54 -6.89
N THR A 285 5.67 -17.33 -7.28
CA THR A 285 4.79 -16.37 -7.94
C THR A 285 4.67 -16.68 -9.44
N CYS A 286 3.45 -16.71 -9.96
CA CYS A 286 3.17 -16.88 -11.39
C CYS A 286 1.90 -16.13 -11.83
N VAL A 287 1.72 -15.97 -13.15
CA VAL A 287 0.54 -15.29 -13.72
C VAL A 287 -0.69 -16.18 -13.55
N GLU A 288 -1.82 -15.58 -13.16
CA GLU A 288 -3.10 -16.28 -13.03
C GLU A 288 -3.76 -16.49 -14.40
N HIS A 289 -4.66 -17.47 -14.50
CA HIS A 289 -5.42 -17.75 -15.72
C HIS A 289 -6.93 -17.69 -15.46
N VAL A 290 -7.68 -17.23 -16.46
CA VAL A 290 -9.15 -17.31 -16.49
C VAL A 290 -9.61 -18.66 -17.08
N PRO A 291 -10.90 -19.06 -16.95
CA PRO A 291 -11.40 -20.34 -17.44
C PRO A 291 -11.14 -20.64 -18.92
N SER A 292 -10.98 -19.63 -19.78
CA SER A 292 -10.62 -19.80 -21.18
C SER A 292 -9.15 -20.20 -21.42
N GLY A 293 -8.34 -20.32 -20.36
CA GLY A 293 -6.91 -20.58 -20.43
C GLY A 293 -6.07 -19.34 -20.77
N LYS A 294 -6.68 -18.15 -20.91
CA LYS A 294 -5.94 -16.90 -21.11
C LYS A 294 -5.32 -16.40 -19.81
N LYS A 295 -4.15 -15.76 -19.92
CA LYS A 295 -3.47 -15.08 -18.81
C LYS A 295 -4.28 -13.89 -18.31
N ALA A 296 -4.37 -13.73 -17.00
CA ALA A 296 -5.03 -12.63 -16.30
C ALA A 296 -3.97 -11.79 -15.55
N LEU A 297 -3.35 -10.84 -16.25
CA LEU A 297 -2.34 -9.97 -15.65
C LEU A 297 -2.94 -8.70 -15.02
N PHE A 298 -4.06 -8.23 -15.56
CA PHE A 298 -4.77 -7.05 -15.07
C PHE A 298 -6.22 -7.39 -14.77
N VAL A 299 -6.72 -6.86 -13.66
CA VAL A 299 -8.14 -6.95 -13.28
C VAL A 299 -8.68 -5.56 -12.97
N PRO A 300 -9.96 -5.28 -13.26
CA PRO A 300 -10.60 -4.03 -12.83
C PRO A 300 -10.51 -3.87 -11.31
N LEU A 301 -10.02 -2.72 -10.87
CA LEU A 301 -9.98 -2.36 -9.46
C LEU A 301 -10.14 -0.83 -9.32
N PRO A 302 -11.21 -0.34 -8.68
CA PRO A 302 -11.40 1.09 -8.46
C PRO A 302 -10.19 1.71 -7.75
N GLY A 303 -9.51 2.64 -8.42
CA GLY A 303 -8.31 3.29 -7.87
C GLY A 303 -7.00 2.49 -7.93
N GLY A 304 -6.95 1.36 -8.65
CA GLY A 304 -5.78 0.45 -8.69
C GLY A 304 -4.47 1.00 -9.27
N HIS A 305 -4.50 2.22 -9.80
CA HIS A 305 -3.32 2.95 -10.31
C HIS A 305 -2.58 3.74 -9.20
N LEU A 306 -3.24 3.95 -8.06
CA LEU A 306 -2.66 4.51 -6.84
C LEU A 306 -2.65 3.46 -5.73
N LYS A 307 -1.93 3.75 -4.64
CA LYS A 307 -1.86 2.84 -3.49
C LYS A 307 -3.25 2.63 -2.91
N PHE A 308 -3.64 1.38 -2.75
CA PHE A 308 -4.89 0.96 -2.13
C PHE A 308 -4.64 0.00 -0.95
N PHE A 309 -5.70 -0.33 -0.22
CA PHE A 309 -5.65 -1.30 0.87
C PHE A 309 -6.87 -2.21 0.82
N ILE A 310 -6.64 -3.52 0.91
CA ILE A 310 -7.70 -4.54 0.97
C ILE A 310 -7.70 -5.18 2.36
N LEU A 311 -8.87 -5.22 2.97
CA LEU A 311 -9.11 -5.87 4.25
C LEU A 311 -10.21 -6.90 4.07
N TYR A 312 -10.04 -8.10 4.62
CA TYR A 312 -11.10 -9.10 4.66
C TYR A 312 -11.79 -9.07 6.02
N ASP A 313 -13.11 -8.95 6.02
CA ASP A 313 -13.94 -9.01 7.22
C ASP A 313 -14.52 -10.42 7.37
N TYR A 314 -13.96 -11.17 8.31
CA TYR A 314 -14.38 -12.55 8.59
C TYR A 314 -15.82 -12.66 9.11
N GLN A 315 -16.40 -11.58 9.65
CA GLN A 315 -17.76 -11.62 10.17
C GLN A 315 -18.80 -11.63 9.04
N THR A 316 -18.59 -10.83 8.01
CA THR A 316 -19.52 -10.72 6.87
C THR A 316 -19.04 -11.49 5.64
N SER A 317 -17.83 -12.07 5.69
CA SER A 317 -17.16 -12.68 4.55
C SER A 317 -16.99 -11.74 3.35
N LEU A 318 -16.79 -10.43 3.61
CA LEU A 318 -16.62 -9.41 2.58
C LEU A 318 -15.19 -8.89 2.55
N TYR A 319 -14.73 -8.53 1.36
CA TYR A 319 -13.54 -7.72 1.16
C TYR A 319 -13.93 -6.25 1.16
N TRP A 320 -13.18 -5.44 1.86
CA TRP A 320 -13.27 -3.99 1.87
C TRP A 320 -12.05 -3.41 1.17
N LEU A 321 -12.28 -2.41 0.32
CA LEU A 321 -11.25 -1.72 -0.44
C LEU A 321 -11.32 -0.22 -0.16
N ILE A 322 -10.20 0.34 0.27
CA ILE A 322 -10.00 1.80 0.28
C ILE A 322 -8.99 2.17 -0.81
N SER A 323 -9.37 3.13 -1.65
CA SER A 323 -8.54 3.64 -2.72
C SER A 323 -8.81 5.12 -3.01
N SER A 324 -7.99 5.74 -3.85
CA SER A 324 -8.26 7.08 -4.38
C SER A 324 -9.26 7.02 -5.54
N GLN A 325 -10.21 7.95 -5.55
CA GLN A 325 -11.18 8.11 -6.64
C GLN A 325 -10.62 9.09 -7.69
N PRO A 326 -10.35 8.64 -8.92
CA PRO A 326 -10.11 9.56 -10.04
C PRO A 326 -11.44 10.12 -10.56
N THR A 327 -11.43 11.37 -11.01
CA THR A 327 -12.58 12.07 -11.59
C THR A 327 -12.25 12.73 -12.93
N ASP A 328 -10.97 13.00 -13.21
CA ASP A 328 -10.55 13.72 -14.42
C ASP A 328 -9.37 13.07 -15.16
N SER A 329 -9.14 11.76 -15.03
CA SER A 329 -7.93 11.10 -15.57
C SER A 329 -7.79 11.12 -17.10
N MET A 330 -8.81 11.60 -17.82
CA MET A 330 -8.79 11.79 -19.28
C MET A 330 -8.46 13.24 -19.68
N ALA A 331 -8.14 14.11 -18.72
CA ALA A 331 -7.79 15.49 -18.98
C ALA A 331 -6.60 15.59 -19.94
N ASN A 332 -6.66 16.58 -20.84
CA ASN A 332 -5.54 16.91 -21.71
C ASN A 332 -4.34 17.34 -20.85
N LEU A 333 -3.14 16.88 -21.20
CA LEU A 333 -1.90 17.20 -20.46
C LEU A 333 -1.65 18.71 -20.34
N MET A 334 -2.13 19.51 -21.28
CA MET A 334 -2.00 20.98 -21.28
C MET A 334 -3.11 21.70 -20.49
N ALA A 335 -4.14 20.97 -20.05
CA ALA A 335 -5.29 21.50 -19.32
C ALA A 335 -5.30 21.08 -17.84
N LEU A 336 -4.23 20.46 -17.35
CA LEU A 336 -4.14 20.04 -15.96
C LEU A 336 -4.07 21.25 -15.01
N PRO A 337 -4.73 21.18 -13.84
CA PRO A 337 -4.56 22.17 -12.80
C PRO A 337 -3.07 22.31 -12.43
N PRO A 338 -2.56 23.52 -12.15
CA PRO A 338 -1.14 23.72 -11.80
C PRO A 338 -0.65 22.88 -10.60
N SER A 339 -1.56 22.51 -9.70
CA SER A 339 -1.27 21.70 -8.51
C SER A 339 -1.39 20.19 -8.73
N ARG A 340 -1.83 19.73 -9.92
CA ARG A 340 -1.89 18.30 -10.23
C ARG A 340 -0.47 17.76 -10.33
N TYR A 341 -0.17 16.74 -9.53
CA TYR A 341 1.11 16.08 -9.56
C TYR A 341 1.23 15.17 -10.79
N ASN A 342 2.23 15.43 -11.63
CA ASN A 342 2.63 14.56 -12.73
C ASN A 342 1.52 14.31 -13.78
N LEU A 343 1.02 13.07 -13.89
CA LEU A 343 0.07 12.66 -14.95
C LEU A 343 -1.40 12.84 -14.51
N PRO A 344 -2.37 12.92 -15.44
CA PRO A 344 -3.79 13.06 -15.11
C PRO A 344 -4.31 11.98 -14.16
N ASN A 345 -3.81 10.75 -14.29
CA ASN A 345 -4.16 9.63 -13.41
C ASN A 345 -3.63 9.78 -11.96
N ASN A 346 -2.97 10.86 -11.56
CA ASN A 346 -2.45 11.05 -10.21
C ASN A 346 -3.35 11.93 -9.32
N GLU A 347 -4.66 11.94 -9.56
CA GLU A 347 -5.63 12.59 -8.68
C GLU A 347 -5.65 11.93 -7.30
N ARG A 348 -5.52 12.74 -6.25
CA ARG A 348 -5.22 12.23 -4.90
C ARG A 348 -6.10 12.79 -3.81
N HIS A 349 -7.05 13.67 -4.12
CA HIS A 349 -7.79 14.45 -3.13
C HIS A 349 -9.15 13.84 -2.74
N ARG A 350 -9.44 12.60 -3.16
CA ARG A 350 -10.73 11.92 -2.90
C ARG A 350 -10.47 10.48 -2.49
N LEU A 351 -10.94 10.11 -1.30
CA LEU A 351 -10.80 8.76 -0.77
C LEU A 351 -12.16 8.05 -0.80
N GLN A 352 -12.22 6.82 -1.31
CA GLN A 352 -13.47 6.07 -1.49
C GLN A 352 -13.39 4.69 -0.84
N LEU A 353 -14.55 4.16 -0.45
CA LEU A 353 -14.74 2.83 0.12
C LEU A 353 -15.57 1.97 -0.84
N HIS A 354 -15.14 0.72 -1.03
CA HIS A 354 -15.89 -0.32 -1.72
C HIS A 354 -15.95 -1.59 -0.87
N PHE A 355 -16.94 -2.43 -1.15
CA PHE A 355 -17.01 -3.81 -0.66
C PHE A 355 -17.12 -4.79 -1.83
N SER A 356 -16.76 -6.05 -1.61
CA SER A 356 -16.89 -7.12 -2.59
C SER A 356 -17.07 -8.47 -1.91
N LYS A 357 -17.85 -9.37 -2.51
CA LYS A 357 -17.96 -10.78 -2.08
C LYS A 357 -16.81 -11.64 -2.61
N ASN A 358 -16.26 -11.28 -3.77
CA ASN A 358 -15.30 -12.09 -4.49
C ASN A 358 -13.95 -11.38 -4.75
N CYS A 359 -13.76 -10.16 -4.24
CA CYS A 359 -12.56 -9.34 -4.43
C CYS A 359 -12.23 -8.99 -5.90
N ILE A 360 -13.22 -9.12 -6.79
CA ILE A 360 -13.12 -8.78 -8.21
C ILE A 360 -14.22 -7.78 -8.59
N ASP A 361 -15.45 -8.09 -8.22
CA ASP A 361 -16.62 -7.24 -8.46
C ASP A 361 -16.81 -6.31 -7.25
N TRP A 362 -16.50 -5.03 -7.43
CA TRP A 362 -16.50 -4.03 -6.37
C TRP A 362 -17.78 -3.18 -6.38
N CYS A 363 -18.50 -3.19 -5.26
CA CYS A 363 -19.65 -2.33 -5.02
C CYS A 363 -19.22 -1.06 -4.27
N PHE A 364 -19.70 0.11 -4.71
CA PHE A 364 -19.37 1.39 -4.09
C PHE A 364 -20.13 1.56 -2.77
N ALA A 365 -19.40 1.73 -1.67
CA ALA A 365 -19.99 1.96 -0.33
C ALA A 365 -20.14 3.46 -0.03
N GLY A 366 -19.21 4.29 -0.50
CA GLY A 366 -19.26 5.73 -0.27
C GLY A 366 -17.92 6.44 -0.42
N ILE A 367 -17.95 7.77 -0.37
CA ILE A 367 -16.75 8.60 -0.27
C ILE A 367 -16.38 8.70 1.21
N ILE A 368 -15.15 8.38 1.57
CA ILE A 368 -14.67 8.49 2.96
C ILE A 368 -14.41 9.95 3.29
N ALA A 369 -13.58 10.62 2.49
CA ALA A 369 -13.19 12.01 2.71
C ALA A 369 -12.90 12.71 1.38
N LEU A 370 -13.20 14.02 1.34
CA LEU A 370 -12.91 14.91 0.22
C LEU A 370 -11.95 16.01 0.67
N GLY A 371 -10.90 16.21 -0.12
CA GLY A 371 -10.05 17.40 -0.09
C GLY A 371 -10.64 18.54 -0.90
N ALA A 372 -10.32 19.78 -0.53
CA ALA A 372 -10.80 20.97 -1.24
C ALA A 372 -10.19 21.13 -2.65
N ASN A 373 -8.96 20.64 -2.85
CA ASN A 373 -8.21 20.69 -4.10
C ASN A 373 -7.06 19.66 -4.09
N GLU A 374 -6.22 19.62 -5.14
CA GLU A 374 -5.10 18.68 -5.27
C GLU A 374 -4.11 18.65 -4.10
N LYS A 375 -3.85 19.80 -3.47
CA LYS A 375 -2.94 19.86 -2.31
C LYS A 375 -3.56 19.19 -1.08
N HIS A 376 -4.88 19.20 -0.99
CA HIS A 376 -5.64 18.54 0.07
C HIS A 376 -5.80 17.05 -0.20
N ALA A 377 -4.69 16.38 -0.56
CA ALA A 377 -4.69 14.95 -0.82
C ALA A 377 -5.32 14.16 0.34
N ARG A 378 -5.99 13.06 0.00
CA ARG A 378 -6.50 12.00 0.87
C ARG A 378 -6.18 10.69 0.15
N ASN A 379 -4.94 10.21 0.29
CA ASN A 379 -4.45 9.03 -0.44
C ASN A 379 -3.62 8.08 0.45
N TYR A 380 -3.08 7.04 -0.18
CA TYR A 380 -2.22 6.04 0.48
C TYR A 380 -2.84 5.47 1.76
N PRO A 381 -4.09 4.97 1.71
CA PRO A 381 -4.82 4.58 2.90
C PRO A 381 -4.24 3.31 3.53
N SER A 382 -4.37 3.16 4.84
CA SER A 382 -4.35 1.85 5.51
C SER A 382 -5.54 1.77 6.46
N MET A 383 -6.02 0.55 6.72
CA MET A 383 -7.18 0.36 7.60
C MET A 383 -7.08 -0.90 8.45
N THR A 384 -7.80 -0.86 9.57
CA THR A 384 -8.05 -2.00 10.45
C THR A 384 -9.49 -1.92 10.98
N ILE A 385 -10.07 -3.08 11.33
CA ILE A 385 -11.38 -3.15 11.99
C ILE A 385 -11.19 -2.81 13.48
N ASP A 386 -12.05 -1.93 14.00
CA ASP A 386 -12.10 -1.54 15.40
C ASP A 386 -13.52 -1.68 15.94
N GLY A 387 -13.89 -2.92 16.29
CA GLY A 387 -15.24 -3.30 16.67
C GLY A 387 -16.18 -3.23 15.46
N GLU A 388 -17.19 -2.36 15.52
CA GLU A 388 -18.13 -2.10 14.42
C GLU A 388 -17.67 -0.98 13.47
N ASP A 389 -16.51 -0.37 13.74
CA ASP A 389 -15.99 0.74 12.95
C ASP A 389 -14.78 0.31 12.11
N LEU A 390 -14.49 1.04 11.03
CA LEU A 390 -13.17 1.04 10.40
C LEU A 390 -12.33 2.20 10.93
N ALA A 391 -11.12 1.87 11.37
CA ALA A 391 -10.05 2.81 11.70
C ALA A 391 -9.15 2.98 10.48
N VAL A 392 -9.04 4.20 9.95
CA VAL A 392 -8.36 4.48 8.67
C VAL A 392 -7.28 5.53 8.88
N LEU A 393 -6.05 5.24 8.46
CA LEU A 393 -5.02 6.26 8.28
C LEU A 393 -4.88 6.64 6.82
N CYS A 394 -4.60 7.92 6.60
CA CYS A 394 -4.47 8.47 5.28
C CYS A 394 -3.29 9.45 5.24
N ARG A 395 -2.53 9.39 4.16
CA ARG A 395 -1.56 10.41 3.82
C ARG A 395 -2.31 11.60 3.25
N SER A 396 -2.15 12.75 3.91
CA SER A 396 -3.03 13.90 3.72
C SER A 396 -2.26 15.19 3.57
N GLY A 397 -2.83 16.14 2.84
CA GLY A 397 -2.30 17.50 2.73
C GLY A 397 -3.30 18.58 3.08
N ASP A 398 -2.79 19.80 3.22
CA ASP A 398 -3.53 21.06 3.32
C ASP A 398 -2.87 22.15 2.47
N ASP A 399 -3.23 23.41 2.65
CA ASP A 399 -2.67 24.54 1.89
C ASP A 399 -1.14 24.64 1.94
N ALA A 400 -0.53 24.18 3.03
CA ALA A 400 0.92 24.19 3.21
C ALA A 400 1.62 23.01 2.52
N ALA A 401 0.89 21.99 2.05
CA ALA A 401 1.46 20.93 1.25
C ALA A 401 2.10 21.48 -0.03
N LEU A 402 3.20 20.85 -0.45
CA LEU A 402 3.86 21.19 -1.71
C LEU A 402 2.94 20.86 -2.89
N ASP A 403 2.45 19.62 -2.93
CA ASP A 403 1.53 19.09 -3.94
C ASP A 403 0.79 17.85 -3.40
N GLY A 404 -0.07 17.22 -4.21
CA GLY A 404 -0.84 16.05 -3.78
C GLY A 404 -0.03 14.76 -3.53
N GLN A 405 1.23 14.71 -3.96
CA GLN A 405 2.16 13.59 -3.73
C GLN A 405 3.10 13.85 -2.55
N HIS A 406 3.54 15.10 -2.35
CA HIS A 406 4.45 15.57 -1.31
C HIS A 406 3.67 16.31 -0.22
N THR A 407 2.97 15.52 0.58
CA THR A 407 1.99 16.00 1.55
C THR A 407 2.60 16.17 2.94
N ASN A 408 1.93 16.92 3.81
CA ASN A 408 2.45 17.34 5.11
C ASN A 408 1.71 16.77 6.34
N LEU A 409 0.68 15.94 6.16
CA LEU A 409 -0.11 15.37 7.24
C LEU A 409 -0.22 13.84 7.15
N ILE A 410 -0.36 13.21 8.31
CA ILE A 410 -1.01 11.92 8.47
C ILE A 410 -2.29 12.15 9.26
N THR A 411 -3.43 11.74 8.70
CA THR A 411 -4.75 11.93 9.30
C THR A 411 -5.41 10.60 9.62
N PHE A 412 -6.20 10.58 10.69
CA PHE A 412 -6.98 9.45 11.12
C PHE A 412 -8.48 9.72 10.91
N HIS A 413 -9.15 8.78 10.26
CA HIS A 413 -10.57 8.82 9.94
C HIS A 413 -11.26 7.59 10.54
N ARG A 414 -12.51 7.78 10.96
CA ARG A 414 -13.33 6.70 11.53
C ARG A 414 -14.63 6.57 10.76
N ILE A 415 -14.82 5.41 10.12
CA ILE A 415 -16.07 5.07 9.44
C ILE A 415 -16.89 4.24 10.42
N ARG A 416 -18.01 4.79 10.88
CA ARG A 416 -18.87 4.12 11.86
C ARG A 416 -19.76 3.08 11.21
N ASP A 417 -19.99 1.98 11.90
CA ASP A 417 -20.92 0.91 11.48
C ASP A 417 -20.72 0.52 10.01
N PHE A 418 -19.46 0.27 9.62
CA PHE A 418 -19.11 0.16 8.19
C PHE A 418 -19.84 -0.99 7.50
N ARG A 419 -20.20 -2.04 8.24
CA ARG A 419 -20.90 -3.22 7.72
C ARG A 419 -22.30 -2.89 7.22
N SER A 420 -22.96 -1.90 7.82
CA SER A 420 -24.28 -1.42 7.39
C SER A 420 -24.25 -0.76 6.00
N LEU A 421 -23.06 -0.49 5.45
CA LEU A 421 -22.89 0.10 4.12
C LEU A 421 -22.96 -0.94 2.99
N SER A 422 -22.89 -2.23 3.33
CA SER A 422 -23.07 -3.31 2.35
C SER A 422 -24.56 -3.56 2.07
N TYR A 423 -24.89 -3.91 0.83
CA TYR A 423 -26.27 -4.06 0.35
C TYR A 423 -26.43 -5.24 -0.62
#